data_AF-A0A7K0Q648-F1
#
_entry.id   AF-A0A7K0Q648-F1
#
_cell.length_a   1.000
_cell.length_b   1.000
_cell.length_c   1.000
_cell.angle_alpha   90.00
_cell.angle_beta   90.00
_cell.angle_gamma   90.00
#
_symmetry.space_group_name_H-M   'P 1'
#
loop_
_entity.id
_entity.type
_entity.pdbx_description
1 polymer ?
#
loop_
_entity_poly.entity_id
_entity_poly.type
_entity_poly.pdbx_seq_one_letter_code
_entity_poly.pdbx_strand_id
1 'polypeptide(L)'
;MALEPLSPREIQARVRAGADPGVIAAETGWPIDKVMRYAGPPLAEREFIVTQALNTELRRTGTAVSFADSVALVVAPTGFSPDDIAWDSFRREDGKWIVTAQLARWKHGEKAVFTYDHSGRNLHALDDVARRLLGVAPVGEMDFISETPIGVIIEEADIEVVEEHRPRLVAVPSLEVDIEETFVVDDLDTHEVISETVHVHQSETLMLPIQTQEPVVAQKSVAKKPVKTKGRRASIPTWDEILF
;
A
#
# COMPACT_ATOMS: atom_id res chain seq x y z
N MET A 1 5.84 35.91 -29.98
CA MET A 1 5.99 35.59 -28.55
C MET A 1 6.98 34.44 -28.45
N ALA A 2 8.10 34.63 -27.76
CA ALA A 2 8.99 33.52 -27.45
C ALA A 2 8.35 32.73 -26.32
N LEU A 3 7.98 31.47 -26.57
CA LEU A 3 7.57 30.54 -25.53
C LEU A 3 8.76 30.39 -24.57
N GLU A 4 8.57 30.70 -23.29
CA GLU A 4 9.57 30.40 -22.28
C GLU A 4 9.94 28.90 -22.37
N PRO A 5 11.23 28.55 -22.38
CA PRO A 5 11.64 27.16 -22.47
C PRO A 5 11.11 26.40 -21.24
N LEU A 6 10.40 25.30 -21.48
CA LEU A 6 9.79 24.48 -20.45
C LEU A 6 10.82 24.13 -19.35
N SER A 7 10.52 24.47 -18.10
CA SER A 7 11.42 24.19 -16.99
C SER A 7 11.46 22.69 -16.67
N PRO A 8 12.56 22.16 -16.06
CA PRO A 8 12.58 20.78 -15.57
C PRO A 8 11.40 20.44 -14.65
N ARG A 9 10.94 21.40 -13.84
CA ARG A 9 9.79 21.24 -12.95
C ARG A 9 8.50 21.05 -13.73
N GLU A 10 8.30 21.79 -14.82
CA GLU A 10 7.11 21.64 -15.66
C GLU A 10 7.12 20.35 -16.46
N ILE A 11 8.27 19.90 -16.96
CA ILE A 11 8.38 18.56 -17.58
C ILE A 11 7.92 17.51 -16.58
N GLN A 12 8.45 17.56 -15.35
CA GLN A 12 8.08 16.62 -14.32
C GLN A 12 6.60 16.67 -13.94
N ALA A 13 6.04 17.88 -13.82
CA ALA A 13 4.62 18.07 -13.53
C ALA A 13 3.73 17.49 -14.63
N ARG A 14 4.05 17.76 -15.91
CA ARG A 14 3.32 17.22 -17.06
C ARG A 14 3.39 15.69 -17.11
N VAL A 15 4.58 15.12 -16.95
CA VAL A 15 4.76 13.65 -16.96
C VAL A 15 4.01 13.01 -15.80
N ARG A 16 4.04 13.62 -14.61
CA ARG A 16 3.27 13.15 -13.45
C ARG A 16 1.76 13.23 -13.69
N ALA A 17 1.30 14.23 -14.45
CA ALA A 17 -0.08 14.37 -14.90
C ALA A 17 -0.46 13.44 -16.08
N GLY A 18 0.45 12.55 -16.51
CA GLY A 18 0.18 11.52 -17.52
C GLY A 18 0.62 11.88 -18.94
N ALA A 19 1.29 13.02 -19.15
CA ALA A 19 1.82 13.36 -20.46
C ALA A 19 2.93 12.38 -20.88
N ASP A 20 2.90 11.98 -22.15
CA ASP A 20 3.94 11.15 -22.75
C ASP A 20 5.21 11.98 -23.01
N PRO A 21 6.40 11.51 -22.58
CA PRO A 21 7.66 12.23 -22.82
C PRO A 21 7.97 12.46 -24.30
N GLY A 22 7.56 11.55 -25.19
CA GLY A 22 7.69 11.70 -26.64
C GLY A 22 6.86 12.85 -27.18
N VAL A 23 5.62 12.99 -26.69
CA VAL A 23 4.76 14.14 -27.01
C VAL A 23 5.38 15.45 -26.51
N ILE A 24 5.89 15.47 -25.27
CA ILE A 24 6.57 16.67 -24.73
C ILE A 24 7.81 17.03 -25.57
N ALA A 25 8.59 16.04 -26.02
CA ALA A 25 9.74 16.27 -26.89
C ALA A 25 9.31 16.88 -28.24
N ALA A 26 8.24 16.37 -28.85
CA ALA A 26 7.69 16.91 -30.09
C ALA A 26 7.17 18.35 -29.93
N GLU A 27 6.45 18.66 -28.84
CA GLU A 27 5.93 20.01 -28.56
C GLU A 27 7.04 21.05 -28.32
N THR A 28 8.09 20.64 -27.61
CA THR A 28 9.21 21.54 -27.23
C THR A 28 10.31 21.61 -28.27
N GLY A 29 10.33 20.68 -29.23
CA GLY A 29 11.44 20.50 -30.19
C GLY A 29 12.73 19.99 -29.54
N TRP A 30 12.68 19.52 -28.29
CA TRP A 30 13.85 18.96 -27.61
C TRP A 30 14.09 17.51 -28.02
N PRO A 31 15.34 17.02 -28.02
CA PRO A 31 15.60 15.60 -28.20
C PRO A 31 15.01 14.80 -27.03
N ILE A 32 14.44 13.63 -27.34
CA ILE A 32 13.78 12.77 -26.36
C ILE A 32 14.70 12.41 -25.18
N ASP A 33 15.99 12.17 -25.42
CA ASP A 33 16.97 11.87 -24.37
C ASP A 33 17.08 12.99 -23.32
N LYS A 34 16.94 14.25 -23.75
CA LYS A 34 16.97 15.40 -22.85
C LYS A 34 15.70 15.46 -22.00
N VAL A 35 14.54 15.20 -22.58
CA VAL A 35 13.27 15.13 -21.84
C VAL A 35 13.29 13.97 -20.86
N MET A 36 13.77 12.80 -21.28
CA MET A 36 13.86 11.58 -20.45
C MET A 36 14.71 11.74 -19.21
N ARG A 37 15.78 12.56 -19.26
CA ARG A 37 16.58 12.88 -18.06
C ARG A 37 15.73 13.49 -16.93
N TYR A 38 14.69 14.25 -17.27
CA TYR A 38 13.79 14.85 -16.30
C TYR A 38 12.51 14.03 -16.09
N ALA A 39 12.09 13.23 -17.07
CA ALA A 39 10.90 12.39 -17.01
C ALA A 39 11.11 11.07 -16.24
N GLY A 40 12.35 10.59 -16.09
CA GLY A 40 12.64 9.34 -15.38
C GLY A 40 12.02 9.26 -13.97
N PRO A 41 12.26 10.25 -13.08
CA PRO A 41 11.66 10.24 -11.74
C PRO A 41 10.13 10.17 -11.69
N PRO A 42 9.35 11.03 -12.40
CA PRO A 42 7.89 10.92 -12.38
C PRO A 42 7.35 9.66 -13.07
N LEU A 43 8.06 9.08 -14.05
CA LEU A 43 7.67 7.77 -14.61
C LEU A 43 7.77 6.66 -13.57
N ALA A 44 8.88 6.62 -12.81
CA ALA A 44 9.05 5.65 -11.72
C ALA A 44 8.01 5.83 -10.60
N GLU A 45 7.62 7.08 -10.30
CA GLU A 45 6.53 7.37 -9.36
C GLU A 45 5.20 6.80 -9.86
N ARG A 46 4.88 6.95 -11.15
CA ARG A 46 3.66 6.41 -11.76
C ARG A 46 3.62 4.89 -11.71
N GLU A 47 4.72 4.24 -12.04
CA GLU A 47 4.86 2.78 -11.96
C GLU A 47 4.72 2.27 -10.51
N PHE A 48 5.34 2.99 -9.56
CA PHE A 48 5.18 2.69 -8.14
C PHE A 48 3.71 2.77 -7.71
N ILE A 49 2.98 3.80 -8.12
CA ILE A 49 1.56 3.96 -7.78
C ILE A 49 0.71 2.83 -8.39
N VAL A 50 0.97 2.43 -9.64
CA VAL A 50 0.32 1.25 -10.24
C VAL A 50 0.55 0.02 -9.36
N THR A 51 1.79 -0.23 -8.95
CA THR A 51 2.14 -1.37 -8.10
C THR A 51 1.40 -1.33 -6.77
N GLN A 52 1.29 -0.15 -6.14
CA GLN A 52 0.54 0.02 -4.88
C GLN A 52 -0.96 -0.18 -5.07
N ALA A 53 -1.52 0.29 -6.18
CA ALA A 53 -2.91 0.08 -6.52
C ALA A 53 -3.23 -1.40 -6.73
N LEU A 54 -2.39 -2.13 -7.47
CA LEU A 54 -2.54 -3.58 -7.70
C LEU A 54 -2.45 -4.41 -6.41
N ASN A 55 -1.64 -3.97 -5.44
CA ASN A 55 -1.53 -4.61 -4.12
C ASN A 55 -2.60 -4.18 -3.12
N THR A 56 -3.55 -3.34 -3.51
CA THR A 56 -4.63 -2.91 -2.62
C THR A 56 -5.55 -4.09 -2.31
N GLU A 57 -5.81 -4.31 -1.02
CA GLU A 57 -6.71 -5.36 -0.56
C GLU A 57 -8.16 -4.94 -0.77
N LEU A 58 -8.90 -5.74 -1.55
CA LEU A 58 -10.32 -5.61 -1.73
C LEU A 58 -11.02 -6.51 -0.72
N ARG A 59 -11.83 -5.91 0.16
CA ARG A 59 -12.59 -6.64 1.17
C ARG A 59 -13.89 -7.14 0.55
N ARG A 60 -14.04 -8.47 0.50
CA ARG A 60 -15.24 -9.18 0.09
C ARG A 60 -15.73 -10.01 1.27
N THR A 61 -16.99 -10.44 1.27
CA THR A 61 -17.67 -11.15 2.38
C THR A 61 -16.74 -12.13 3.14
N GLY A 62 -16.11 -11.64 4.22
CA GLY A 62 -15.20 -12.41 5.07
C GLY A 62 -13.77 -12.67 4.55
N THR A 63 -13.40 -12.28 3.32
CA THR A 63 -12.06 -12.53 2.74
C THR A 63 -11.49 -11.30 2.05
N ALA A 64 -10.19 -11.06 2.25
CA ALA A 64 -9.44 -10.02 1.54
C ALA A 64 -8.71 -10.66 0.36
N VAL A 65 -8.80 -10.02 -0.81
CA VAL A 65 -8.14 -10.44 -2.05
C VAL A 65 -7.44 -9.23 -2.64
N SER A 66 -6.23 -9.37 -3.17
CA SER A 66 -5.55 -8.24 -3.80
C SER A 66 -6.29 -7.80 -5.07
N PHE A 67 -6.15 -6.54 -5.46
CA PHE A 67 -6.74 -6.06 -6.72
C PHE A 67 -6.19 -6.83 -7.93
N ALA A 68 -4.89 -7.15 -7.95
CA ALA A 68 -4.30 -8.00 -8.98
C ALA A 68 -4.96 -9.38 -9.08
N ASP A 69 -5.20 -10.04 -7.94
CA ASP A 69 -5.87 -11.35 -7.91
C ASP A 69 -7.33 -11.25 -8.37
N SER A 70 -8.04 -10.19 -7.97
CA SER A 70 -9.40 -9.90 -8.46
C SER A 70 -9.43 -9.77 -9.99
N VAL A 71 -8.49 -9.02 -10.56
CA VAL A 71 -8.36 -8.88 -12.01
C VAL A 71 -8.12 -10.23 -12.66
N ALA A 72 -7.18 -11.03 -12.15
CA ALA A 72 -6.86 -12.36 -12.68
C ALA A 72 -8.08 -13.29 -12.68
N LEU A 73 -8.86 -13.31 -11.59
CA LEU A 73 -10.08 -14.09 -11.47
C LEU A 73 -11.14 -13.66 -12.49
N VAL A 74 -11.29 -12.35 -12.74
CA VAL A 74 -12.28 -11.81 -13.67
C VAL A 74 -11.94 -12.10 -15.14
N VAL A 75 -10.65 -12.01 -15.51
CA VAL A 75 -10.24 -12.18 -16.91
C VAL A 75 -10.04 -13.65 -17.31
N ALA A 76 -9.68 -14.52 -16.36
CA ALA A 76 -9.38 -15.93 -16.62
C ALA A 76 -10.48 -16.70 -17.39
N PRO A 77 -11.78 -16.58 -17.06
CA PRO A 77 -12.85 -17.27 -17.80
C PRO A 77 -12.99 -16.84 -19.27
N THR A 78 -12.41 -15.70 -19.63
CA THR A 78 -12.44 -15.17 -21.00
C THR A 78 -11.26 -15.63 -21.85
N GLY A 79 -10.30 -16.36 -21.26
CA GLY A 79 -9.05 -16.74 -21.91
C GLY A 79 -8.07 -15.57 -22.09
N PHE A 80 -8.34 -14.42 -21.46
CA PHE A 80 -7.49 -13.24 -21.51
C PHE A 80 -6.43 -13.34 -20.41
N SER A 81 -5.15 -13.10 -20.74
CA SER A 81 -4.08 -13.15 -19.76
C SER A 81 -4.03 -11.85 -18.94
N PRO A 82 -3.93 -11.91 -17.59
CA PRO A 82 -3.72 -10.70 -16.80
C PRO A 82 -2.40 -9.98 -17.13
N ASP A 83 -1.40 -10.70 -17.64
CA ASP A 83 -0.10 -10.14 -18.06
C ASP A 83 -0.21 -9.29 -19.35
N ASP A 84 -1.28 -9.45 -20.13
CA ASP A 84 -1.53 -8.65 -21.34
C ASP A 84 -2.10 -7.27 -21.02
N ILE A 85 -2.37 -6.96 -19.74
CA ILE A 85 -2.93 -5.68 -19.32
C ILE A 85 -1.80 -4.66 -19.18
N ALA A 86 -1.85 -3.62 -20.00
CA ALA A 86 -0.94 -2.48 -19.85
C ALA A 86 -1.49 -1.50 -18.82
N TRP A 87 -0.78 -1.37 -17.70
CA TRP A 87 -1.14 -0.47 -16.61
C TRP A 87 -0.40 0.84 -16.68
N ASP A 88 -1.07 1.91 -16.26
CA ASP A 88 -0.48 3.23 -16.11
C ASP A 88 -1.18 3.99 -14.98
N SER A 89 -0.52 5.02 -14.45
CA SER A 89 -1.14 5.93 -13.50
C SER A 89 -0.73 7.38 -13.76
N PHE A 90 -1.54 8.32 -13.30
CA PHE A 90 -1.22 9.74 -13.37
C PHE A 90 -1.91 10.51 -12.25
N ARG A 91 -1.26 11.57 -11.79
CA ARG A 91 -1.72 12.39 -10.68
C ARG A 91 -2.68 13.47 -11.17
N ARG A 92 -3.80 13.61 -10.47
CA ARG A 92 -4.77 14.69 -10.66
C ARG A 92 -4.38 15.94 -9.87
N GLU A 93 -5.03 17.04 -10.19
CA GLU A 93 -4.84 18.33 -9.49
C GLU A 93 -5.32 18.29 -8.04
N ASP A 94 -6.30 17.45 -7.72
CA ASP A 94 -6.81 17.24 -6.35
C ASP A 94 -5.88 16.38 -5.48
N GLY A 95 -4.75 15.94 -6.03
CA GLY A 95 -3.75 15.12 -5.34
C GLY A 95 -4.02 13.61 -5.38
N LYS A 96 -5.19 13.17 -5.86
CA LYS A 96 -5.50 11.75 -6.07
C LYS A 96 -4.83 11.23 -7.34
N TRP A 97 -4.74 9.91 -7.45
CA TRP A 97 -4.22 9.25 -8.64
C TRP A 97 -5.36 8.68 -9.47
N ILE A 98 -5.20 8.71 -10.78
CA ILE A 98 -5.94 7.84 -11.68
C ILE A 98 -5.03 6.68 -12.04
N VAL A 99 -5.59 5.48 -11.98
CA VAL A 99 -4.95 4.25 -12.48
C VAL A 99 -5.78 3.79 -13.67
N THR A 100 -5.11 3.42 -14.75
CA THR A 100 -5.76 2.92 -15.96
C THR A 100 -5.21 1.56 -16.35
N ALA A 101 -6.09 0.68 -16.77
CA ALA A 101 -5.75 -0.56 -17.45
C ALA A 101 -6.15 -0.46 -18.91
N GLN A 102 -5.24 -0.81 -19.82
CA GLN A 102 -5.54 -1.04 -21.23
C GLN A 102 -5.59 -2.55 -21.47
N LEU A 103 -6.76 -3.04 -21.88
CA LEU A 103 -7.06 -4.46 -22.10
C LEU A 103 -7.32 -4.69 -23.58
N ALA A 104 -6.28 -4.56 -24.40
CA ALA A 104 -6.39 -4.64 -25.85
C ALA A 104 -7.00 -5.98 -26.28
N ARG A 105 -8.12 -5.94 -27.02
CA ARG A 105 -8.86 -7.13 -27.51
C ARG A 105 -9.63 -7.90 -26.43
N TRP A 106 -9.82 -7.34 -25.24
CA TRP A 106 -10.72 -7.95 -24.24
C TRP A 106 -12.19 -7.68 -24.58
N LYS A 107 -13.01 -8.75 -24.58
CA LYS A 107 -14.41 -8.69 -25.03
C LYS A 107 -15.34 -7.82 -24.17
N HIS A 108 -14.93 -7.48 -22.95
CA HIS A 108 -15.74 -6.70 -22.00
C HIS A 108 -15.33 -5.23 -21.88
N GLY A 109 -14.41 -4.77 -22.73
CA GLY A 109 -13.96 -3.38 -22.80
C GLY A 109 -12.45 -3.27 -22.95
N GLU A 110 -11.99 -2.22 -23.64
CA GLU A 110 -10.56 -2.03 -23.92
C GLU A 110 -9.83 -1.18 -22.88
N LYS A 111 -10.57 -0.47 -22.03
CA LYS A 111 -10.00 0.45 -21.05
C LYS A 111 -10.83 0.44 -19.77
N ALA A 112 -10.14 0.39 -18.63
CA ALA A 112 -10.72 0.60 -17.32
C ALA A 112 -10.00 1.74 -16.59
N VAL A 113 -10.76 2.55 -15.85
CA VAL A 113 -10.26 3.71 -15.12
C VAL A 113 -10.67 3.63 -13.65
N PHE A 114 -9.69 3.86 -12.77
CA PHE A 114 -9.86 3.85 -11.33
C PHE A 114 -9.35 5.15 -10.73
N THR A 115 -9.99 5.64 -9.68
CA THR A 115 -9.37 6.59 -8.76
C THR A 115 -8.66 5.80 -7.66
N TYR A 116 -7.45 6.22 -7.32
CA TYR A 116 -6.65 5.65 -6.26
C TYR A 116 -6.20 6.73 -5.27
N ASP A 117 -6.49 6.49 -3.99
CA ASP A 117 -5.96 7.26 -2.88
C ASP A 117 -4.80 6.49 -2.23
N HIS A 118 -3.58 6.98 -2.42
CA HIS A 118 -2.38 6.35 -1.90
C HIS A 118 -2.29 6.39 -0.37
N SER A 119 -2.78 7.48 0.26
CA SER A 119 -2.73 7.64 1.71
C SER A 119 -3.69 6.67 2.40
N GLY A 120 -4.92 6.56 1.86
CA GLY A 120 -5.94 5.65 2.36
C GLY A 120 -5.80 4.20 1.88
N ARG A 121 -4.96 3.95 0.85
CA ARG A 121 -4.90 2.68 0.10
C ARG A 121 -6.29 2.24 -0.36
N ASN A 122 -7.03 3.17 -0.94
CA ASN A 122 -8.40 2.94 -1.41
C ASN A 122 -8.47 3.09 -2.92
N LEU A 123 -9.27 2.24 -3.56
CA LEU A 123 -9.41 2.19 -5.01
C LEU A 123 -10.89 2.16 -5.39
N HIS A 124 -11.29 3.05 -6.28
CA HIS A 124 -12.67 3.20 -6.72
C HIS A 124 -12.77 3.14 -8.25
N ALA A 125 -13.66 2.34 -8.77
CA ALA A 125 -13.94 2.28 -10.21
C ALA A 125 -14.66 3.54 -10.70
N LEU A 126 -14.24 4.05 -11.86
CA LEU A 126 -14.87 5.19 -12.53
C LEU A 126 -15.72 4.80 -13.75
N ASP A 127 -15.59 3.58 -14.25
CA ASP A 127 -16.37 3.05 -15.37
C ASP A 127 -16.81 1.59 -15.14
N ASP A 128 -17.62 1.06 -16.05
CA ASP A 128 -18.19 -0.29 -15.94
C ASP A 128 -17.12 -1.39 -16.07
N VAL A 129 -16.10 -1.16 -16.90
CA VAL A 129 -14.99 -2.09 -17.11
C VAL A 129 -14.17 -2.20 -15.82
N ALA A 130 -13.91 -1.07 -15.16
CA ALA A 130 -13.28 -0.96 -13.87
C ALA A 130 -14.08 -1.66 -12.77
N ARG A 131 -15.41 -1.45 -12.71
CA ARG A 131 -16.25 -2.19 -11.75
C ARG A 131 -16.14 -3.69 -11.96
N ARG A 132 -16.21 -4.14 -13.21
CA ARG A 132 -16.04 -5.56 -13.57
C ARG A 132 -14.70 -6.11 -13.11
N LEU A 133 -13.59 -5.37 -13.28
CA LEU A 133 -12.26 -5.77 -12.81
C LEU A 133 -12.12 -5.79 -11.28
N LEU A 134 -12.87 -4.94 -10.56
CA LEU A 134 -13.05 -5.09 -9.10
C LEU A 134 -13.92 -6.27 -8.73
N GLY A 135 -14.45 -7.00 -9.73
CA GLY A 135 -15.39 -8.10 -9.59
C GLY A 135 -16.76 -7.69 -9.09
N VAL A 136 -17.13 -6.41 -9.28
CA VAL A 136 -18.47 -5.89 -9.07
C VAL A 136 -19.15 -5.89 -10.43
N ALA A 137 -20.21 -6.66 -10.60
CA ALA A 137 -20.96 -6.70 -11.84
C ALA A 137 -21.62 -5.33 -12.11
N PRO A 138 -21.75 -4.95 -13.39
CA PRO A 138 -22.59 -3.82 -13.75
C PRO A 138 -24.04 -4.10 -13.35
N VAL A 139 -24.80 -3.04 -13.06
CA VAL A 139 -26.20 -3.13 -12.66
C VAL A 139 -26.97 -3.98 -13.66
N GLY A 140 -27.50 -5.13 -13.22
CA GLY A 140 -28.28 -6.07 -14.04
C GLY A 140 -27.55 -7.33 -14.52
N GLU A 141 -26.26 -7.50 -14.21
CA GLU A 141 -25.49 -8.73 -14.48
C GLU A 141 -25.06 -9.38 -13.14
N MET A 142 -24.91 -10.71 -13.10
CA MET A 142 -24.44 -11.42 -11.88
C MET A 142 -22.97 -11.15 -11.62
N ASP A 143 -22.58 -11.02 -10.34
CA ASP A 143 -21.19 -10.84 -9.94
C ASP A 143 -20.29 -12.00 -10.42
N PHE A 144 -19.18 -11.64 -11.06
CA PHE A 144 -18.27 -12.61 -11.69
C PHE A 144 -17.40 -13.35 -10.68
N ILE A 145 -17.32 -12.85 -9.45
CA ILE A 145 -16.46 -13.41 -8.39
C ILE A 145 -17.27 -14.06 -7.28
N SER A 146 -18.52 -13.64 -7.07
CA SER A 146 -19.47 -14.32 -6.19
C SER A 146 -20.67 -14.72 -7.01
N GLU A 147 -21.06 -15.99 -7.01
CA GLU A 147 -22.33 -16.45 -7.62
C GLU A 147 -23.59 -15.80 -7.00
N THR A 148 -23.39 -14.84 -6.08
CA THR A 148 -24.39 -13.98 -5.46
C THR A 148 -24.17 -12.53 -5.89
N PRO A 149 -25.22 -11.77 -6.23
CA PRO A 149 -25.09 -10.33 -6.43
C PRO A 149 -24.59 -9.66 -5.13
N ILE A 150 -23.43 -9.02 -5.19
CA ILE A 150 -22.97 -7.97 -4.31
C ILE A 150 -23.96 -6.82 -4.51
N GLY A 151 -25.04 -6.85 -3.71
CA GLY A 151 -25.76 -5.63 -3.43
C GLY A 151 -24.71 -4.62 -2.97
N VAL A 152 -24.58 -3.52 -3.72
CA VAL A 152 -23.93 -2.33 -3.18
C VAL A 152 -24.70 -2.05 -1.89
N ILE A 153 -24.09 -2.33 -0.74
CA ILE A 153 -24.59 -1.87 0.54
C ILE A 153 -24.30 -0.36 0.53
N ILE A 154 -25.11 0.38 -0.25
CA ILE A 154 -25.53 1.69 0.20
C ILE A 154 -26.50 1.32 1.31
N GLU A 155 -25.96 1.09 2.50
CA GLU A 155 -26.74 1.42 3.69
C GLU A 155 -27.00 2.92 3.54
N GLU A 156 -28.08 3.29 2.84
CA GLU A 156 -29.05 4.18 3.46
C GLU A 156 -29.52 3.43 4.71
N ALA A 157 -28.63 3.33 5.69
CA ALA A 157 -29.05 3.16 7.05
C ALA A 157 -29.84 4.43 7.30
N ASP A 158 -31.16 4.30 7.27
CA ASP A 158 -31.97 5.05 8.20
C ASP A 158 -31.26 4.86 9.55
N ILE A 159 -30.54 5.90 9.98
CA ILE A 159 -29.93 5.95 11.29
C ILE A 159 -31.13 5.99 12.24
N GLU A 160 -31.66 4.82 12.59
CA GLU A 160 -32.45 4.68 13.78
C GLU A 160 -31.49 5.02 14.92
N VAL A 161 -31.58 6.27 15.37
CA VAL A 161 -30.98 6.72 16.61
C VAL A 161 -31.60 5.87 17.70
N VAL A 162 -30.98 4.73 17.98
CA VAL A 162 -31.24 4.00 19.22
C VAL A 162 -30.75 4.95 20.30
N GLU A 163 -31.72 5.62 20.93
CA GLU A 163 -31.49 6.48 22.07
C GLU A 163 -30.98 5.59 23.22
N GLU A 164 -29.66 5.37 23.25
CA GLU A 164 -29.00 4.75 24.39
C GLU A 164 -29.43 5.55 25.62
N HIS A 165 -30.19 4.90 26.50
CA HIS A 165 -30.49 5.40 27.82
C HIS A 165 -29.17 5.52 28.57
N ARG A 166 -28.53 6.68 28.43
CA ARG A 166 -27.38 7.05 29.25
C ARG A 166 -27.87 7.05 30.70
N PRO A 167 -27.39 6.14 31.57
CA PRO A 167 -27.81 6.16 32.96
C PRO A 167 -27.44 7.52 33.54
N ARG A 168 -28.43 8.18 34.17
CA ARG A 168 -28.22 9.48 34.81
C ARG A 168 -27.22 9.27 35.95
N LEU A 169 -26.11 9.99 35.93
CA LEU A 169 -25.20 10.04 37.06
C LEU A 169 -25.96 10.62 38.26
N VAL A 170 -26.21 9.78 39.26
CA VAL A 170 -26.73 10.22 40.55
C VAL A 170 -25.52 10.51 41.42
N ALA A 171 -25.41 11.73 41.93
CA ALA A 171 -24.39 12.06 42.93
C ALA A 171 -24.66 11.22 44.18
N VAL A 172 -23.73 10.32 44.51
CA VAL A 172 -23.73 9.60 45.78
C VAL A 172 -23.16 10.56 46.83
N PRO A 173 -23.87 10.85 47.94
CA PRO A 173 -23.29 11.63 49.03
C PRO A 173 -22.12 10.86 49.62
N SER A 174 -20.98 11.52 49.78
CA SER A 174 -19.84 10.99 50.52
C SER A 174 -20.27 10.78 51.98
N LEU A 175 -20.46 9.51 52.37
CA LEU A 175 -20.61 9.15 53.78
C LEU A 175 -19.20 9.08 54.37
N GLU A 176 -18.90 9.98 55.32
CA GLU A 176 -17.74 9.84 56.18
C GLU A 176 -17.98 8.63 57.08
N VAL A 177 -17.22 7.56 56.85
CA VAL A 177 -17.23 6.36 57.69
C VAL A 177 -16.04 6.50 58.64
N ASP A 178 -16.33 6.71 59.92
CA ASP A 178 -15.36 6.54 60.99
C ASP A 178 -14.99 5.06 61.07
N ILE A 179 -13.76 4.73 60.66
CA ILE A 179 -13.22 3.38 60.72
C ILE A 179 -12.62 3.20 62.11
N GLU A 180 -13.35 2.54 63.00
CA GLU A 180 -12.75 2.01 64.22
C GLU A 180 -11.95 0.74 63.88
N GLU A 181 -10.62 0.83 64.00
CA GLU A 181 -9.71 -0.32 63.87
C GLU A 181 -10.00 -1.36 64.96
N THR A 182 -10.54 -2.50 64.55
CA THR A 182 -10.52 -3.71 65.38
C THR A 182 -9.61 -4.74 64.71
N PHE A 183 -8.40 -4.85 65.24
CA PHE A 183 -7.42 -5.87 64.86
C PHE A 183 -7.79 -7.19 65.55
N VAL A 184 -8.14 -8.21 64.76
CA VAL A 184 -8.24 -9.58 65.25
C VAL A 184 -7.21 -10.40 64.49
N VAL A 185 -6.15 -10.77 65.19
CA VAL A 185 -5.21 -11.82 64.80
C VAL A 185 -5.79 -13.16 65.24
N ASP A 186 -5.89 -14.12 64.31
CA ASP A 186 -5.88 -15.53 64.66
C ASP A 186 -5.27 -16.37 63.53
N ASP A 187 -4.26 -17.15 63.93
CA ASP A 187 -3.50 -18.16 63.19
C ASP A 187 -4.37 -19.39 62.89
N LEU A 188 -4.25 -20.01 61.71
CA LEU A 188 -3.82 -21.42 61.55
C LEU A 188 -3.79 -21.88 60.07
N ASP A 189 -2.71 -22.62 59.77
CA ASP A 189 -2.41 -23.47 58.61
C ASP A 189 -3.59 -24.16 57.91
N THR A 190 -3.65 -24.11 56.56
CA THR A 190 -3.64 -25.31 55.70
C THR A 190 -3.30 -25.00 54.22
N HIS A 191 -2.35 -25.77 53.68
CA HIS A 191 -1.87 -26.01 52.30
C HIS A 191 -2.71 -25.56 51.08
N GLU A 192 -2.08 -24.97 50.05
CA GLU A 192 -1.54 -25.68 48.87
C GLU A 192 -0.84 -24.69 47.91
N VAL A 193 0.44 -24.95 47.61
CA VAL A 193 1.31 -24.10 46.78
C VAL A 193 1.24 -24.59 45.34
N ILE A 194 0.70 -23.79 44.42
CA ILE A 194 0.82 -24.02 42.99
C ILE A 194 1.81 -22.99 42.44
N SER A 195 3.04 -23.45 42.17
CA SER A 195 4.09 -22.66 41.54
C SER A 195 4.00 -22.83 40.02
N GLU A 196 3.65 -21.75 39.33
CA GLU A 196 3.63 -21.70 37.87
C GLU A 196 5.06 -21.50 37.35
N THR A 197 5.65 -22.56 36.81
CA THR A 197 6.99 -22.55 36.23
C THR A 197 6.88 -22.45 34.70
N VAL A 198 6.95 -21.22 34.17
CA VAL A 198 6.93 -20.99 32.71
C VAL A 198 8.25 -21.44 32.11
N HIS A 199 8.21 -22.51 31.32
CA HIS A 199 9.35 -23.00 30.54
C HIS A 199 9.47 -22.20 29.23
N VAL A 200 10.58 -21.48 29.09
CA VAL A 200 11.00 -20.79 27.87
C VAL A 200 11.60 -21.82 26.91
N HIS A 201 10.91 -22.13 25.81
CA HIS A 201 11.50 -22.90 24.71
C HIS A 201 12.31 -21.98 23.78
N GLN A 202 13.63 -22.14 23.81
CA GLN A 202 14.54 -21.65 22.78
C GLN A 202 14.47 -22.59 21.58
N SER A 203 14.10 -22.10 20.41
CA SER A 203 14.24 -22.85 19.16
C SER A 203 15.66 -22.69 18.62
N GLU A 204 16.49 -23.71 18.86
CA GLU A 204 17.77 -23.92 18.16
C GLU A 204 17.50 -24.20 16.66
N THR A 205 18.09 -23.37 15.80
CA THR A 205 18.12 -23.63 14.34
C THR A 205 19.29 -24.56 14.04
N LEU A 206 18.99 -25.82 13.73
CA LEU A 206 19.98 -26.81 13.30
C LEU A 206 20.48 -26.51 11.87
N MET A 207 21.79 -26.36 11.73
CA MET A 207 22.48 -26.24 10.45
C MET A 207 22.59 -27.61 9.77
N LEU A 208 22.23 -27.69 8.48
CA LEU A 208 22.55 -28.83 7.60
C LEU A 208 23.95 -28.65 6.99
N PRO A 209 24.74 -29.74 6.82
CA PRO A 209 26.10 -29.65 6.31
C PRO A 209 26.16 -29.31 4.81
N ILE A 210 27.02 -28.34 4.49
CA ILE A 210 27.39 -27.96 3.12
C ILE A 210 28.23 -29.08 2.50
N GLN A 211 27.79 -29.57 1.34
CA GLN A 211 28.52 -30.53 0.53
C GLN A 211 29.70 -29.83 -0.18
N THR A 212 30.91 -30.33 0.07
CA THR A 212 32.16 -29.92 -0.56
C THR A 212 32.12 -30.19 -2.08
N GLN A 213 32.22 -29.13 -2.90
CA GLN A 213 32.63 -29.25 -4.29
C GLN A 213 34.06 -28.74 -4.46
N GLU A 214 34.89 -29.53 -5.13
CA GLU A 214 36.28 -29.21 -5.49
C GLU A 214 36.36 -28.03 -6.47
N PRO A 215 37.39 -27.16 -6.37
CA PRO A 215 37.55 -26.06 -7.31
C PRO A 215 38.20 -26.49 -8.63
N VAL A 216 37.56 -26.10 -9.74
CA VAL A 216 38.11 -26.10 -11.10
C VAL A 216 39.22 -25.04 -11.22
N VAL A 217 40.36 -25.46 -11.77
CA VAL A 217 41.52 -24.60 -12.10
C VAL A 217 41.21 -23.74 -13.33
N ALA A 218 41.28 -22.40 -13.22
CA ALA A 218 41.64 -21.52 -14.34
C ALA A 218 42.06 -20.09 -13.91
N GLN A 219 43.34 -19.81 -14.18
CA GLN A 219 43.94 -18.59 -14.73
C GLN A 219 43.91 -17.24 -13.97
N LYS A 220 45.13 -16.77 -13.69
CA LYS A 220 45.48 -15.42 -13.22
C LYS A 220 45.19 -14.36 -14.29
N SER A 221 44.43 -13.34 -13.93
CA SER A 221 44.50 -12.00 -14.54
C SER A 221 44.73 -10.95 -13.46
N VAL A 222 45.75 -10.12 -13.65
CA VAL A 222 46.25 -9.10 -12.72
C VAL A 222 45.28 -7.91 -12.64
N ALA A 223 44.74 -7.62 -11.45
CA ALA A 223 43.92 -6.44 -11.17
C ALA A 223 44.63 -5.46 -10.21
N LYS A 224 44.61 -4.18 -10.58
CA LYS A 224 45.28 -3.05 -9.92
C LYS A 224 44.66 -2.72 -8.56
N LYS A 225 45.50 -2.32 -7.59
CA LYS A 225 45.10 -1.88 -6.24
C LYS A 225 44.26 -0.59 -6.29
N PRO A 226 43.13 -0.50 -5.56
CA PRO A 226 42.43 0.77 -5.35
C PRO A 226 43.08 1.58 -4.20
N VAL A 227 43.23 2.88 -4.43
CA VAL A 227 43.72 3.87 -3.46
C VAL A 227 42.60 4.21 -2.46
N LYS A 228 42.90 4.15 -1.16
CA LYS A 228 41.97 4.53 -0.08
C LYS A 228 41.92 6.05 0.06
N THR A 229 40.81 6.68 -0.33
CA THR A 229 40.48 8.06 0.09
C THR A 229 39.72 8.02 1.42
N LYS A 230 40.26 8.71 2.41
CA LYS A 230 39.73 8.82 3.78
C LYS A 230 38.49 9.74 3.77
N GLY A 231 37.30 9.15 3.75
CA GLY A 231 36.05 9.92 3.90
C GLY A 231 35.97 10.55 5.29
N ARG A 232 35.96 11.88 5.37
CA ARG A 232 35.54 12.60 6.58
C ARG A 232 34.02 12.48 6.65
N ARG A 233 33.50 11.89 7.72
CA ARG A 233 32.06 11.90 8.01
C ARG A 233 31.63 13.34 8.26
N ALA A 234 30.47 13.74 7.73
CA ALA A 234 29.85 15.02 8.07
C ALA A 234 29.57 15.04 9.58
N SER A 235 30.14 16.01 10.29
CA SER A 235 29.82 16.26 11.69
C SER A 235 28.43 16.89 11.74
N ILE A 236 27.50 16.22 12.43
CA ILE A 236 26.18 16.78 12.73
C ILE A 236 26.41 17.88 13.79
N PRO A 237 25.99 19.13 13.54
CA PRO A 237 26.10 20.22 14.51
C PRO A 237 25.40 19.85 15.81
N THR A 238 26.00 20.24 16.93
CA THR A 238 25.33 20.11 18.23
C THR A 238 24.19 21.11 18.30
N TRP A 239 23.08 20.73 18.94
CA TRP A 239 21.83 21.51 19.00
C TRP A 239 21.98 22.97 19.48
N ASP A 240 23.08 23.29 20.17
CA ASP A 240 23.42 24.65 20.63
C ASP A 240 23.85 25.61 19.50
N GLU A 241 24.18 25.10 18.30
CA GLU A 241 24.60 25.91 17.13
C GLU A 241 23.43 26.40 16.25
N ILE A 242 22.20 25.89 16.44
CA ILE A 242 21.05 26.16 15.53
C ILE A 242 20.13 27.27 16.04
N LEU A 243 20.28 27.71 17.30
CA LEU A 243 19.42 28.74 17.87
C LEU A 243 20.22 29.98 18.23
N PHE A 244 20.38 30.90 17.27
CA PHE A 244 20.38 32.36 17.48
C PHE A 244 19.97 33.10 16.20
#